data_AF-A0A8I0SRC9-F1
#
_entry.id   AF-A0A8I0SRC9-F1
#
_cell.length_a   1.000
_cell.length_b   1.000
_cell.length_c   1.000
_cell.angle_alpha   90.00
_cell.angle_beta   90.00
_cell.angle_gamma   90.00
#
_symmetry.space_group_name_H-M   'P 1'
#
loop_
_entity.id
_entity.type
_entity.pdbx_description
1 polymer ?
#
loop_
_entity_poly.entity_id
_entity_poly.type
_entity_poly.pdbx_seq_one_letter_code
_entity_poly.pdbx_strand_id
1 'polypeptide(L)' 'MIPSIIVFFPIQEKKGEAKMLTRQLQRRFGVLPDWACAKIAEADLHALEEWSLRVLDATTLDGVFAEDE' A
#
# COMPACT_ATOMS: atom_id res chain seq x y z
N MET A 1 23.78 25.22 -12.61
CA MET A 1 22.35 25.59 -12.53
C MET A 1 21.61 24.68 -13.51
N ILE A 2 21.16 23.52 -13.05
CA ILE A 2 20.40 22.53 -13.83
C ILE A 2 19.07 22.35 -13.06
N PRO A 3 17.88 22.46 -13.68
CA PRO A 3 16.64 22.42 -12.93
C PRO A 3 16.26 20.98 -12.58
N SER A 4 16.22 20.69 -11.28
CA SER A 4 15.26 19.87 -10.51
C SER A 4 14.29 18.92 -11.24
N ILE A 5 14.76 18.00 -12.09
CA ILE A 5 13.96 16.83 -12.57
C ILE A 5 13.84 15.76 -11.46
N ILE A 6 13.45 16.14 -10.24
CA ILE A 6 13.30 15.19 -9.10
C ILE A 6 11.96 15.34 -8.35
N VAL A 7 11.06 16.27 -8.74
CA VAL A 7 9.83 16.54 -7.96
C VAL A 7 8.53 16.33 -8.73
N PHE A 8 8.51 15.46 -9.75
CA PHE A 8 7.28 15.13 -10.50
C PHE A 8 6.81 13.66 -10.37
N PHE A 9 7.59 12.80 -9.70
CA PHE A 9 7.35 11.34 -9.65
C PHE A 9 6.61 10.74 -8.43
N PRO A 10 6.60 11.31 -7.20
CA PRO A 10 6.21 10.54 -6.01
C PRO A 10 4.72 10.17 -5.94
N ILE A 11 3.86 10.92 -6.65
CA ILE A 11 2.41 10.74 -6.57
C ILE A 11 1.93 9.58 -7.46
N GLN A 12 2.67 9.24 -8.53
CA GLN A 12 2.28 8.16 -9.44
C GLN A 12 2.66 6.79 -8.89
N GLU A 13 3.82 6.69 -8.25
CA GLU A 13 4.32 5.48 -7.62
C GLU A 13 3.41 5.03 -6.47
N LYS A 14 3.10 5.92 -5.52
CA LYS A 14 2.13 5.65 -4.44
C LYS A 14 0.79 5.13 -4.96
N LYS A 15 0.24 5.74 -6.03
CA LYS A 15 -1.04 5.31 -6.61
C LYS A 15 -0.95 3.93 -7.24
N GLY A 16 0.18 3.61 -7.88
CA GLY A 16 0.45 2.29 -8.45
C GLY A 16 0.51 1.21 -7.38
N GLU A 17 1.31 1.46 -6.34
CA GLU A 17 1.47 0.63 -5.14
C GLU A 17 0.13 0.37 -4.45
N ALA A 18 -0.63 1.42 -4.12
CA ALA A 18 -1.93 1.32 -3.49
C ALA A 18 -2.92 0.46 -4.32
N LYS A 19 -2.92 0.64 -5.64
CA LYS A 19 -3.78 -0.15 -6.54
C LYS A 19 -3.34 -1.61 -6.61
N MET A 20 -2.05 -1.88 -6.59
CA MET A 20 -1.51 -3.25 -6.61
C MET A 20 -1.83 -3.97 -5.31
N LEU A 21 -1.54 -3.34 -4.17
CA LEU A 21 -1.85 -3.85 -2.84
C LEU A 21 -3.34 -4.15 -2.69
N THR A 22 -4.21 -3.22 -3.12
CA THR A 22 -5.67 -3.43 -3.11
C THR A 22 -6.06 -4.71 -3.84
N ARG A 23 -5.47 -4.99 -5.00
CA ARG A 23 -5.75 -6.20 -5.79
C ARG A 23 -5.24 -7.46 -5.10
N GLN A 24 -4.06 -7.41 -4.49
CA GLN A 24 -3.50 -8.53 -3.74
C GLN A 24 -4.40 -8.88 -2.54
N LEU A 25 -4.79 -7.87 -1.77
CA LEU A 25 -5.70 -8.03 -0.64
C LEU A 25 -7.06 -8.55 -1.09
N GLN A 26 -7.62 -8.02 -2.18
CA GLN A 26 -8.89 -8.51 -2.71
C GLN A 26 -8.82 -9.98 -3.15
N ARG A 27 -7.67 -10.39 -3.68
CA ARG A 27 -7.46 -11.78 -4.13
C ARG A 27 -7.31 -12.74 -2.96
N ARG A 28 -6.68 -12.33 -1.85
CA ARG A 28 -6.48 -13.19 -0.67
C ARG A 28 -7.66 -13.20 0.28
N PHE A 29 -8.29 -12.04 0.48
CA PHE A 29 -9.30 -11.82 1.53
C PHE A 29 -10.70 -11.53 1.00
N GLY A 30 -10.87 -11.33 -0.31
CA GLY A 30 -12.17 -11.03 -0.92
C GLY A 30 -12.50 -9.54 -0.88
N VAL A 31 -13.76 -9.17 -0.64
CA VAL A 31 -14.16 -7.76 -0.59
C VAL A 31 -13.50 -7.09 0.61
N LEU A 32 -12.78 -5.99 0.37
CA LEU A 32 -12.13 -5.25 1.44
C LEU A 32 -13.13 -4.38 2.19
N PRO A 33 -13.08 -4.37 3.53
CA PRO A 33 -13.89 -3.45 4.33
C PRO A 33 -13.40 -2.01 4.14
N ASP A 34 -14.30 -1.05 4.38
CA ASP A 34 -14.03 0.38 4.15
C ASP A 34 -12.80 0.90 4.90
N TRP A 35 -12.56 0.40 6.12
CA TRP A 35 -11.42 0.79 6.92
C TRP A 35 -10.08 0.40 6.28
N ALA A 36 -10.02 -0.74 5.58
CA ALA A 36 -8.81 -1.19 4.91
C ALA A 36 -8.53 -0.33 3.67
N CYS A 37 -9.60 0.00 2.93
CA CYS A 37 -9.51 0.92 1.80
C CYS A 37 -9.03 2.32 2.23
N ALA A 38 -9.53 2.82 3.37
CA ALA A 38 -9.09 4.10 3.94
C ALA A 38 -7.60 4.07 4.32
N LYS A 39 -7.14 3.01 5.02
CA LYS A 39 -5.72 2.83 5.37
C LYS A 39 -4.82 2.87 4.13
N ILE A 40 -5.18 2.15 3.07
CA ILE A 40 -4.39 2.12 1.81
C ILE A 40 -4.34 3.50 1.14
N ALA A 41 -5.44 4.27 1.17
CA ALA A 41 -5.48 5.61 0.58
C ALA A 41 -4.59 6.62 1.33
N GLU A 42 -4.56 6.53 2.65
CA GLU A 42 -3.84 7.44 3.53
C GLU A 42 -2.36 7.09 3.69
N ALA A 43 -2.00 5.80 3.59
CA ALA A 43 -0.64 5.29 3.74
C ALA A 43 0.40 5.99 2.86
N ASP A 44 1.60 6.19 3.37
CA ASP A 44 2.73 6.62 2.55
C ASP A 44 3.27 5.47 1.69
N LEU A 45 4.25 5.78 0.84
CA LEU A 45 4.83 4.78 -0.06
C LEU A 45 5.49 3.63 0.72
N HIS A 46 6.19 3.93 1.81
CA HIS A 46 6.89 2.93 2.61
C HIS A 46 5.93 1.91 3.23
N ALA A 47 4.84 2.38 3.84
CA ALA A 47 3.82 1.50 4.40
C ALA A 47 3.17 0.61 3.32
N LEU A 48 2.94 1.14 2.11
CA LEU A 48 2.39 0.35 1.01
C LEU A 48 3.37 -0.74 0.52
N GLU A 49 4.66 -0.45 0.46
CA GLU A 49 5.71 -1.41 0.12
C GLU A 49 5.78 -2.53 1.18
N GLU A 50 5.80 -2.18 2.46
CA GLU A 50 5.81 -3.15 3.56
C GLU A 50 4.56 -4.04 3.55
N TRP A 51 3.37 -3.45 3.40
CA TRP A 51 2.12 -4.20 3.33
C TRP A 51 2.08 -5.10 2.09
N SER A 52 2.70 -4.71 0.98
CA SER A 52 2.82 -5.53 -0.23
C SER A 52 3.72 -6.76 -0.06
N LEU A 53 4.66 -6.71 0.89
CA LEU A 53 5.42 -7.89 1.30
C LEU A 53 4.63 -8.71 2.32
N ARG A 54 4.10 -8.06 3.36
CA ARG A 54 3.40 -8.71 4.47
C ARG A 54 2.12 -9.43 4.04
N VAL A 55 1.46 -8.95 2.98
CA VAL A 55 0.29 -9.61 2.38
C VAL A 55 0.61 -10.97 1.78
N LEU A 56 1.87 -11.38 1.61
CA LEU A 56 2.19 -12.73 1.15
C LEU A 56 2.04 -13.75 2.29
N ASP A 57 2.44 -13.36 3.51
CA ASP A 57 2.54 -14.24 4.67
C ASP A 57 1.37 -14.10 5.66
N ALA A 58 0.79 -12.90 5.79
CA ALA A 58 -0.26 -12.63 6.77
C ALA A 58 -1.51 -13.50 6.55
N THR A 59 -2.15 -13.96 7.62
CA THR A 59 -3.39 -14.76 7.55
C THR A 59 -4.66 -13.93 7.68
N THR A 60 -4.55 -12.67 8.08
CA THR A 60 -5.67 -11.74 8.29
C THR A 60 -5.33 -10.35 7.74
N LEU A 61 -6.36 -9.55 7.48
CA LEU A 61 -6.18 -8.14 7.09
C LEU A 61 -5.43 -7.36 8.17
N ASP A 62 -5.82 -7.50 9.44
CA ASP A 62 -5.09 -6.88 10.57
C ASP A 62 -3.61 -7.27 10.61
N GLY A 63 -3.27 -8.52 10.28
CA GLY A 63 -1.89 -8.98 10.19
C GLY A 63 -1.10 -8.31 9.07
N VAL A 64 -1.75 -7.87 7.98
CA VAL A 64 -1.08 -7.07 6.93
C VAL A 64 -0.79 -5.66 7.42
N PHE A 65 -1.76 -5.05 8.12
CA PHE A 65 -1.68 -3.66 8.58
C PHE A 65 -1.08 -3.50 9.98
N ALA A 66 -0.53 -4.57 10.55
CA ALA A 66 0.21 -4.50 11.81
C ALA A 66 1.43 -3.59 11.62
N GLU A 67 1.68 -2.73 12.60
CA GLU A 67 2.92 -1.96 12.70
C GLU A 67 4.00 -2.91 13.22
N ASP A 68 5.16 -2.97 12.55
CA ASP A 68 6.35 -3.58 13.14
C ASP A 68 6.78 -2.63 14.27
N GLU A 69 6.77 -3.13 15.51
CA GLU A 69 7.27 -2.41 16.70
C GLU A 69 8.80 -2.29 16.68
#